data_AF-A0A2U3C9W8-F1
#
_entry.id   AF-A0A2U3C9W8-F1
#
_cell.length_a   1.000
_cell.length_b   1.000
_cell.length_c   1.000
_cell.angle_alpha   90.00
_cell.angle_beta   90.00
_cell.angle_gamma   90.00
#
_symmetry.space_group_name_H-M   'P 1'
#
loop_
_entity.id
_entity.type
_entity.pdbx_description
1 polymer ?
#
loop_
_entity_poly.entity_id
_entity_poly.type
_entity_poly.pdbx_seq_one_letter_code
_entity_poly.pdbx_strand_id
1 'polypeptide(L)'
;MASASEAERTQEAACRVLEQVFKDAELDWEHPEGSPRTYVVTLPGTRKLATTCALTVGRHTLAVNAFVVRRPDENHDAFHRWLLERNIRIYGVSYAIDRLGDVYLTGRLPLAAVTPEEVDRLLGSVVENADGSFNTLLELGFAEAIRKEYAWRTSRGESTRNLEAFRHLTGEGTSGPEGEA
;
A
#
# COMPACT_ATOMS: atom_id res chain seq x y z
N MET A 1 11.50 38.36 2.47
CA MET A 1 12.73 37.60 2.17
C MET A 1 13.14 36.65 3.31
N ALA A 2 13.04 37.03 4.59
CA ALA A 2 13.40 36.14 5.72
C ALA A 2 12.60 34.81 5.82
N SER A 3 11.32 34.79 5.42
CA SER A 3 10.49 33.57 5.53
C SER A 3 10.73 32.53 4.42
N ALA A 4 11.38 32.92 3.31
CA ALA A 4 11.69 31.99 2.22
C ALA A 4 12.87 31.09 2.60
N SER A 5 13.91 31.67 3.22
CA SER A 5 15.07 30.92 3.70
C SER A 5 14.75 30.02 4.90
N GLU A 6 13.75 30.36 5.71
CA GLU A 6 13.27 29.50 6.78
C GLU A 6 12.51 28.28 6.25
N ALA A 7 11.58 28.49 5.31
CA ALA A 7 10.85 27.39 4.68
C ALA A 7 11.80 26.42 3.96
N GLU A 8 12.79 26.93 3.24
CA GLU A 8 13.81 26.09 2.58
C GLU A 8 14.60 25.26 3.58
N ARG A 9 15.06 25.86 4.69
CA ARG A 9 15.76 25.14 5.77
C ARG A 9 14.91 24.05 6.39
N THR A 10 13.61 24.30 6.61
CA THR A 10 12.68 23.29 7.14
C THR A 10 12.50 22.14 6.16
N GLN A 11 12.41 22.41 4.86
CA GLN A 11 12.30 21.38 3.83
C GLN A 11 13.58 20.53 3.74
N GLU A 12 14.75 21.17 3.76
CA GLU A 12 16.05 20.47 3.78
C GLU A 12 16.23 19.62 5.05
N ALA A 13 15.74 20.09 6.20
CA ALA A 13 15.72 19.29 7.42
C ALA A 13 14.83 18.05 7.26
N ALA A 14 13.62 18.21 6.71
CA ALA A 14 12.72 17.08 6.45
C ALA A 14 13.33 16.06 5.46
N CYS A 15 13.95 16.53 4.37
CA CYS A 15 14.69 15.69 3.42
C CYS A 15 15.78 14.87 4.11
N ARG A 16 16.59 15.49 4.97
CA ARG A 16 17.64 14.79 5.73
C ARG A 16 17.08 13.71 6.66
N VAL A 17 15.95 13.99 7.33
CA VAL A 17 15.28 12.99 8.19
C VAL A 17 14.79 11.80 7.36
N LEU A 18 14.16 12.04 6.21
CA LEU A 18 13.73 10.97 5.31
C LEU A 18 14.90 10.10 4.87
N GLU A 19 15.97 10.71 4.36
CA GLU A 19 17.17 10.00 3.91
C GLU A 19 17.86 9.23 5.04
N GLN A 20 17.84 9.78 6.27
CA GLN A 20 18.36 9.06 7.44
C GLN A 20 17.54 7.80 7.69
N VAL A 21 16.22 7.92 7.79
CA VAL A 21 15.34 6.76 8.06
C VAL A 21 15.47 5.70 6.97
N PHE A 22 15.55 6.10 5.70
CA PHE A 22 15.71 5.13 4.60
C PHE A 22 17.06 4.41 4.68
N LYS A 23 18.15 5.10 5.05
CA LYS A 23 19.46 4.47 5.25
C LYS A 23 19.46 3.53 6.45
N ASP A 24 18.92 3.98 7.58
CA ASP A 24 18.88 3.21 8.82
C ASP A 24 18.03 1.93 8.68
N ALA A 25 16.98 2.00 7.84
CA ALA A 25 16.12 0.86 7.51
C ALA A 25 16.57 0.07 6.26
N GLU A 26 17.72 0.42 5.66
CA GLU A 26 18.25 -0.20 4.43
C GLU A 26 17.23 -0.28 3.28
N LEU A 27 16.42 0.78 3.14
CA LEU A 27 15.41 0.87 2.08
C LEU A 27 16.02 1.45 0.81
N ASP A 28 15.64 0.90 -0.34
CA ASP A 28 15.96 1.49 -1.63
C ASP A 28 15.00 2.64 -1.94
N TRP A 29 15.54 3.80 -2.32
CA TRP A 29 14.75 4.93 -2.81
C TRP A 29 15.38 5.61 -4.02
N GLU A 30 14.53 6.23 -4.84
CA GLU A 30 14.93 7.04 -5.98
C GLU A 30 14.19 8.38 -6.02
N HIS A 31 14.71 9.30 -6.84
CA HIS A 31 14.05 10.58 -7.11
C HIS A 31 13.43 10.55 -8.51
N PRO A 32 12.13 10.86 -8.66
CA PRO A 32 11.54 11.06 -9.97
C PRO A 32 12.22 12.23 -10.69
N GLU A 33 12.32 12.11 -12.02
CA GLU A 33 12.94 13.13 -12.85
C GLU A 33 12.26 14.51 -12.65
N GLY A 34 13.07 15.55 -12.45
CA GLY A 34 12.58 16.90 -12.19
C GLY A 34 11.96 17.14 -10.81
N SER A 35 11.95 16.15 -9.91
CA SER A 35 11.33 16.23 -8.57
C SER A 35 12.30 15.86 -7.43
N PRO A 36 13.31 16.69 -7.15
CA PRO A 36 14.39 16.38 -6.18
C PRO A 36 13.91 16.25 -4.72
N ARG A 37 12.68 16.66 -4.42
CA ARG A 37 12.06 16.58 -3.08
C ARG A 37 10.97 15.52 -2.99
N THR A 38 10.87 14.68 -4.01
CA THR A 38 10.03 13.49 -4.00
C THR A 38 10.93 12.27 -3.95
N TYR A 39 10.61 11.37 -3.02
CA TYR A 39 11.31 10.12 -2.79
C TYR A 39 10.34 8.99 -3.12
N VAL A 40 10.72 8.09 -4.00
CA VAL A 40 9.98 6.86 -4.27
C VAL A 40 10.73 5.74 -3.58
N VAL A 41 10.18 5.27 -2.46
CA VAL A 41 10.78 4.21 -1.64
C VAL A 41 10.06 2.88 -1.90
N THR A 42 10.84 1.80 -1.96
CA THR A 42 10.31 0.45 -2.10
C THR A 42 10.28 -0.21 -0.73
N LEU A 43 9.07 -0.42 -0.20
CA LEU A 43 8.88 -1.05 1.11
C LEU A 43 8.73 -2.57 0.93
N PRO A 44 9.54 -3.39 1.64
CA PRO A 44 9.41 -4.83 1.57
C PRO A 44 8.08 -5.28 2.20
N GLY A 45 7.37 -6.18 1.52
CA GLY A 45 6.12 -6.78 2.00
C GLY A 45 6.24 -8.29 2.15
N THR A 46 5.37 -8.87 2.97
CA THR A 46 5.30 -10.32 3.21
C THR A 46 4.31 -11.02 2.29
N ARG A 47 3.22 -10.35 1.90
CA ARG A 47 2.15 -10.89 1.04
C ARG A 47 2.19 -10.31 -0.38
N LYS A 48 2.52 -9.04 -0.48
CA LYS A 48 2.79 -8.26 -1.69
C LYS A 48 4.31 -8.13 -1.81
N LEU A 49 4.84 -8.52 -2.97
CA LEU A 49 6.29 -8.57 -3.22
C LEU A 49 7.01 -7.26 -2.85
N ALA A 50 6.39 -6.11 -3.14
CA ALA A 50 6.86 -4.80 -2.73
C ALA A 50 5.73 -3.77 -2.74
N THR A 51 5.78 -2.80 -1.85
CA THR A 51 4.88 -1.63 -1.86
C THR A 51 5.68 -0.37 -2.17
N THR A 52 5.42 0.21 -3.34
CA THR A 52 5.99 1.52 -3.71
C THR A 52 5.28 2.64 -2.98
N CYS A 53 6.03 3.46 -2.25
CA CYS A 53 5.55 4.62 -1.51
C CYS A 53 6.27 5.89 -1.98
N ALA A 54 5.51 6.91 -2.37
CA ALA A 54 6.03 8.22 -2.74
C ALA A 54 5.88 9.21 -1.57
N LEU A 55 6.98 9.82 -1.16
CA LEU A 55 7.04 10.86 -0.14
C LEU A 55 7.50 12.18 -0.76
N THR A 56 6.64 13.19 -0.77
CA THR A 56 6.93 14.50 -1.37
C THR A 56 7.00 15.58 -0.31
N VAL A 57 8.17 16.19 -0.17
CA VAL A 57 8.40 17.34 0.73
C VAL A 57 7.94 18.62 0.02
N GLY A 58 6.71 19.04 0.33
CA GLY A 58 6.15 20.33 -0.10
C GLY A 58 6.68 21.49 0.73
N ARG A 59 6.14 22.70 0.52
CA ARG A 59 6.55 23.91 1.25
C ARG A 59 6.26 23.86 2.76
N HIS A 60 5.17 23.21 3.14
CA HIS A 60 4.69 23.18 4.53
C HIS A 60 4.31 21.77 5.00
N THR A 61 4.21 20.80 4.08
CA THR A 61 3.72 19.46 4.39
C THR A 61 4.56 18.41 3.70
N LEU A 62 4.76 17.28 4.36
CA LEU A 62 5.13 16.02 3.75
C LEU A 62 3.85 15.35 3.23
N ALA A 63 3.79 15.03 1.94
CA ALA A 63 2.72 14.24 1.36
C ALA A 63 3.20 12.80 1.15
N VAL A 64 2.32 11.84 1.41
CA VAL A 64 2.60 10.40 1.34
C VAL A 64 1.59 9.79 0.40
N ASN A 65 2.03 8.98 -0.56
CA ASN A 65 1.16 8.25 -1.47
C ASN A 65 1.74 6.87 -1.77
N ALA A 66 1.08 5.81 -1.31
CA ALA A 66 1.48 4.44 -1.59
C ALA A 66 0.42 3.72 -2.43
N PHE A 67 0.84 3.04 -3.48
CA PHE A 67 -0.07 2.30 -4.34
C PHE A 67 -0.45 0.95 -3.68
N VAL A 68 -1.75 0.68 -3.54
CA VAL A 68 -2.24 -0.53 -2.88
C VAL A 68 -2.64 -1.59 -3.91
N VAL A 69 -3.67 -1.31 -4.70
CA VAL A 69 -4.24 -2.26 -5.68
C VAL A 69 -4.92 -1.50 -6.81
N ARG A 70 -5.02 -2.14 -7.98
CA ARG A 70 -5.78 -1.61 -9.11
C ARG A 70 -7.27 -1.53 -8.75
N ARG A 71 -8.04 -0.81 -9.55
CA ARG A 71 -9.50 -0.82 -9.47
C ARG A 71 -10.05 -2.26 -9.32
N PRO A 72 -10.96 -2.53 -8.37
CA PRO A 72 -11.58 -3.86 -8.24
C PRO A 72 -12.40 -4.19 -9.49
N ASP A 73 -12.44 -5.47 -9.87
CA ASP A 73 -13.18 -5.95 -11.04
C ASP A 73 -14.67 -6.13 -10.72
N GLU A 74 -14.99 -6.44 -9.46
CA GLU A 74 -16.34 -6.71 -8.99
C GLU A 74 -16.59 -6.17 -7.57
N ASN A 75 -17.86 -6.21 -7.14
CA ASN A 75 -18.28 -5.90 -5.77
C ASN A 75 -17.79 -4.52 -5.24
N HIS A 76 -17.83 -3.51 -6.10
CA HIS A 76 -17.36 -2.15 -5.81
C HIS A 76 -17.91 -1.57 -4.49
N ASP A 77 -19.20 -1.75 -4.21
CA ASP A 77 -19.84 -1.15 -3.03
C ASP A 77 -19.29 -1.72 -1.72
N ALA A 78 -19.17 -3.05 -1.61
CA ALA A 78 -18.61 -3.67 -0.42
C ALA A 78 -17.11 -3.38 -0.29
N PHE A 79 -16.38 -3.39 -1.42
CA PHE A 79 -14.97 -3.05 -1.45
C PHE A 79 -14.71 -1.62 -0.96
N HIS A 80 -15.44 -0.62 -1.47
CA HIS A 80 -15.29 0.78 -1.05
C HIS A 80 -15.77 1.00 0.40
N ARG A 81 -16.87 0.36 0.81
CA ARG A 81 -17.31 0.40 2.21
C ARG A 81 -16.22 -0.10 3.15
N TRP A 82 -15.60 -1.23 2.81
CA TRP A 82 -14.52 -1.81 3.61
C TRP A 82 -13.34 -0.84 3.76
N LEU A 83 -12.92 -0.17 2.67
CA LEU A 83 -11.87 0.85 2.72
C LEU A 83 -12.22 2.00 3.68
N LEU A 84 -13.45 2.50 3.60
CA LEU A 84 -13.93 3.60 4.44
C LEU A 84 -14.04 3.20 5.91
N GLU A 85 -14.53 2.00 6.22
CA GLU A 85 -14.59 1.48 7.58
C GLU A 85 -13.19 1.27 8.17
N ARG A 86 -12.24 0.82 7.35
CA ARG A 86 -10.87 0.61 7.78
C ARG A 86 -10.18 1.91 8.16
N ASN A 87 -10.45 3.02 7.44
CA ASN A 87 -9.87 4.34 7.70
C ASN A 87 -10.03 4.83 9.14
N ILE A 88 -11.04 4.38 9.87
CA ILE A 88 -11.27 4.76 11.28
C ILE A 88 -10.10 4.33 12.19
N ARG A 89 -9.36 3.28 11.82
CA ARG A 89 -8.32 2.67 12.64
C ARG A 89 -6.91 2.93 12.13
N ILE A 90 -6.75 3.58 10.99
CA ILE A 90 -5.44 3.76 10.34
C ILE A 90 -4.74 4.99 10.92
N TYR A 91 -3.45 4.86 11.17
CA TYR A 91 -2.60 5.95 11.63
C TYR A 91 -1.92 6.67 10.47
N GLY A 92 -1.97 8.00 10.44
CA GLY A 92 -1.19 8.86 9.54
C GLY A 92 -1.57 8.86 8.06
N VAL A 93 -2.23 7.80 7.57
CA VAL A 93 -2.69 7.64 6.19
C VAL A 93 -4.16 7.19 6.14
N SER A 94 -4.75 7.29 4.97
CA SER A 94 -6.11 6.81 4.70
C SER A 94 -6.19 6.27 3.27
N TYR A 95 -7.07 5.30 3.06
CA TYR A 95 -7.40 4.84 1.72
C TYR A 95 -8.09 5.94 0.93
N ALA A 96 -7.62 6.14 -0.29
CA ALA A 96 -8.19 7.01 -1.30
C ALA A 96 -8.25 6.29 -2.64
N ILE A 97 -9.13 6.77 -3.51
CA ILE A 97 -9.34 6.22 -4.84
C ILE A 97 -9.09 7.34 -5.85
N ASP A 98 -8.37 7.04 -6.92
CA ASP A 98 -8.13 7.99 -8.00
C ASP A 98 -9.27 8.01 -9.03
N ARG A 99 -9.09 8.75 -10.14
CA ARG A 99 -10.11 8.82 -11.20
C ARG A 99 -10.28 7.52 -12.00
N LEU A 100 -9.26 6.66 -12.01
CA LEU A 100 -9.30 5.37 -12.69
C LEU A 100 -9.88 4.26 -11.80
N GLY A 101 -10.07 4.55 -10.52
CA GLY A 101 -10.55 3.60 -9.52
C GLY A 101 -9.43 2.88 -8.76
N ASP A 102 -8.17 3.27 -9.00
CA ASP A 102 -7.02 2.67 -8.34
C ASP A 102 -6.94 3.14 -6.88
N VAL A 103 -6.55 2.22 -6.01
CA VAL A 103 -6.54 2.43 -4.56
C VAL A 103 -5.13 2.81 -4.10
N TYR A 104 -5.07 3.88 -3.31
CA TYR A 104 -3.87 4.41 -2.71
C TYR A 104 -4.05 4.57 -1.19
N LEU A 105 -2.96 4.49 -0.44
CA LEU A 105 -2.87 5.05 0.90
C LEU A 105 -2.26 6.45 0.77
N THR A 106 -2.97 7.46 1.24
CA THR A 106 -2.53 8.85 1.19
C THR A 106 -2.51 9.48 2.58
N GLY A 107 -1.54 10.36 2.82
CA GLY A 107 -1.39 11.08 4.09
C GLY A 107 -0.71 12.43 3.88
N ARG A 108 -0.94 13.37 4.81
CA ARG A 108 -0.24 14.64 4.86
C ARG A 108 0.14 14.98 6.29
N LEU A 109 1.41 15.30 6.51
CA LEU A 109 1.94 15.70 7.81
C LEU A 109 2.57 17.09 7.70
N PRO A 110 2.46 17.94 8.74
CA PRO A 110 3.22 19.18 8.79
C PRO A 110 4.73 18.86 8.86
N LEU A 111 5.59 19.69 8.25
CA LEU A 111 7.04 19.43 8.28
C LEU A 111 7.63 19.38 9.71
N ALA A 112 6.99 20.07 10.66
CA ALA A 112 7.40 20.02 12.07
C ALA A 112 7.23 18.63 12.72
N ALA A 113 6.38 17.78 12.16
CA ALA A 113 6.18 16.40 12.62
C ALA A 113 7.11 15.40 11.92
N VAL A 114 7.95 15.83 10.97
CA VAL A 114 8.86 14.94 10.24
C VAL A 114 10.08 14.66 11.12
N THR A 115 9.93 13.71 12.05
CA THR A 115 11.02 13.15 12.85
C THR A 115 11.28 11.70 12.45
N PRO A 116 12.46 11.12 12.77
CA PRO A 116 12.76 9.74 12.44
C PRO A 116 11.68 8.75 12.92
N GLU A 117 11.21 8.92 14.16
CA GLU A 117 10.22 8.04 14.78
C GLU A 117 8.82 8.20 14.18
N GLU A 118 8.49 9.40 13.69
CA GLU A 118 7.20 9.63 13.04
C GLU A 118 7.19 9.08 11.61
N VAL A 119 8.29 9.24 10.88
CA VAL A 119 8.46 8.66 9.55
C VAL A 119 8.47 7.13 9.62
N ASP A 120 9.16 6.53 10.59
CA ASP A 120 9.13 5.08 10.81
C ASP A 120 7.71 4.56 11.07
N ARG A 121 6.97 5.18 12.00
CA ARG A 121 5.56 4.83 12.29
C ARG A 121 4.66 4.97 11.07
N LEU A 122 4.87 6.01 10.28
CA LEU A 122 4.14 6.25 9.04
C LEU A 122 4.41 5.16 8.00
N LEU A 123 5.69 4.79 7.77
CA LEU A 123 6.06 3.72 6.84
C LEU A 123 5.52 2.37 7.30
N GLY A 124 5.58 2.07 8.61
CA GLY A 124 4.98 0.88 9.20
C GLY A 124 3.46 0.81 8.95
N SER A 125 2.75 1.92 9.15
CA SER A 125 1.31 2.01 8.85
C SER A 125 1.01 1.77 7.37
N VAL A 126 1.86 2.26 6.46
CA VAL A 126 1.75 1.98 5.02
C VAL A 126 1.94 0.50 4.71
N VAL A 127 2.98 -0.14 5.25
CA VAL A 127 3.22 -1.58 5.04
C VAL A 127 2.05 -2.40 5.58
N GLU A 128 1.62 -2.16 6.81
CA GLU A 128 0.53 -2.92 7.44
C GLU A 128 -0.76 -2.82 6.63
N ASN A 129 -1.11 -1.64 6.11
CA ASN A 129 -2.36 -1.46 5.38
C ASN A 129 -2.24 -1.87 3.91
N ALA A 130 -1.10 -1.68 3.25
CA ALA A 130 -0.91 -2.11 1.86
C ALA A 130 -0.71 -3.63 1.73
N ASP A 131 0.07 -4.23 2.63
CA ASP A 131 0.44 -5.65 2.61
C ASP A 131 -0.53 -6.50 3.44
N GLY A 132 -0.81 -6.06 4.67
CA GLY A 132 -1.66 -6.79 5.61
C GLY A 132 -3.10 -6.94 5.13
N SER A 133 -3.62 -5.93 4.41
CA SER A 133 -4.98 -5.93 3.87
C SER A 133 -5.11 -6.52 2.46
N PHE A 134 -4.00 -6.87 1.82
CA PHE A 134 -3.97 -7.18 0.39
C PHE A 134 -4.89 -8.35 0.01
N ASN A 135 -4.82 -9.46 0.74
CA ASN A 135 -5.65 -10.65 0.45
C ASN A 135 -7.14 -10.37 0.64
N THR A 136 -7.52 -9.61 1.67
CA THR A 136 -8.92 -9.22 1.89
C THR A 136 -9.44 -8.36 0.74
N LEU A 137 -8.64 -7.42 0.22
CA LEU A 137 -9.01 -6.62 -0.95
C LEU A 137 -9.16 -7.50 -2.20
N LEU A 138 -8.27 -8.47 -2.39
CA LEU A 138 -8.34 -9.44 -3.48
C LEU A 138 -9.59 -10.33 -3.40
N GLU A 139 -9.94 -10.85 -2.22
CA GLU A 139 -11.17 -11.62 -2.01
C GLU A 139 -12.42 -10.79 -2.27
N LEU A 140 -12.43 -9.53 -1.85
CA LEU A 140 -13.59 -8.66 -2.01
C LEU A 140 -13.82 -8.25 -3.47
N GLY A 141 -12.75 -7.90 -4.20
CA GLY A 141 -12.85 -7.23 -5.50
C GLY A 141 -12.37 -8.02 -6.72
N PHE A 142 -11.78 -9.21 -6.52
CA PHE A 142 -11.10 -9.97 -7.58
C PHE A 142 -11.35 -11.48 -7.50
N ALA A 143 -12.39 -11.93 -6.79
CA ALA A 143 -12.63 -13.36 -6.54
C ALA A 143 -12.82 -14.17 -7.84
N GLU A 144 -13.56 -13.64 -8.81
CA GLU A 144 -13.80 -14.28 -10.10
C GLU A 144 -12.52 -14.33 -10.96
N ALA A 145 -11.71 -13.26 -10.91
CA ALA A 145 -10.42 -13.22 -11.60
C ALA A 145 -9.45 -14.27 -11.01
N ILE A 146 -9.42 -14.41 -9.69
CA ILE A 146 -8.64 -15.43 -8.98
C ILE A 146 -9.08 -16.85 -9.38
N ARG A 147 -10.39 -17.11 -9.44
CA ARG A 147 -10.92 -18.41 -9.88
C ARG A 147 -10.48 -18.76 -11.30
N LYS A 148 -10.54 -17.80 -12.23
CA LYS A 148 -10.11 -17.99 -13.62
C LYS A 148 -8.60 -18.24 -13.73
N GLU A 149 -7.79 -17.45 -13.02
CA GLU A 149 -6.34 -17.62 -12.97
C GLU A 149 -5.96 -18.99 -12.38
N TYR A 150 -6.64 -19.44 -11.32
CA TYR A 150 -6.44 -20.76 -10.74
C TYR A 150 -6.71 -21.88 -11.74
N ALA A 151 -7.89 -21.87 -12.36
CA ALA A 151 -8.27 -22.86 -13.36
C ALA A 151 -7.28 -22.90 -14.54
N TRP A 152 -6.81 -21.72 -14.97
CA TRP A 152 -5.81 -21.60 -16.03
C TRP A 152 -4.47 -22.22 -15.64
N ARG A 153 -3.92 -21.89 -14.46
CA ARG A 153 -2.65 -22.46 -13.97
C ARG A 153 -2.73 -23.97 -13.78
N THR A 154 -3.82 -24.45 -13.18
CA THR A 154 -4.05 -25.89 -12.98
C THR A 154 -4.13 -26.63 -14.31
N SER A 155 -4.80 -26.07 -15.32
CA SER A 155 -4.89 -26.67 -16.66
C SER A 155 -3.54 -26.75 -17.40
N ARG A 156 -2.56 -25.93 -17.01
CA ARG A 156 -1.23 -25.85 -17.63
C ARG A 156 -0.10 -26.44 -16.79
N GLY A 157 -0.40 -26.94 -15.59
CA GLY A 157 0.61 -27.42 -14.64
C GLY A 157 1.54 -26.33 -14.10
N GLU A 158 1.10 -25.07 -14.12
CA GLU A 158 1.86 -23.94 -13.57
C GLU A 158 1.70 -23.83 -12.05
N SER A 159 2.67 -23.22 -11.36
CA SER A 159 2.67 -23.12 -9.90
C SER A 159 1.54 -22.21 -9.37
N THR A 160 0.74 -22.74 -8.43
CA THR A 160 -0.35 -22.02 -7.74
C THR A 160 0.06 -21.47 -6.36
N ARG A 161 1.36 -21.43 -6.02
CA ARG A 161 1.85 -21.02 -4.68
C ARG A 161 1.28 -19.68 -4.19
N ASN A 162 1.19 -18.69 -5.07
CA ASN A 162 0.67 -17.37 -4.72
C ASN A 162 -0.88 -17.34 -4.60
N LEU A 163 -1.56 -18.38 -5.06
CA LEU A 163 -3.01 -18.54 -4.98
C LEU A 163 -3.43 -19.41 -3.78
N GLU A 164 -2.48 -19.98 -3.03
CA GLU A 164 -2.78 -20.85 -1.88
C GLU A 164 -3.59 -20.14 -0.80
N ALA A 165 -3.38 -18.84 -0.62
CA ALA A 165 -4.18 -18.01 0.28
C ALA A 165 -5.68 -17.97 -0.08
N PHE A 166 -6.03 -18.27 -1.34
CA PHE A 166 -7.38 -18.19 -1.88
C PHE A 166 -8.00 -19.57 -2.17
N ARG A 167 -7.45 -20.67 -1.63
CA ARG A 167 -7.98 -22.03 -1.84
C ARG A 167 -9.47 -22.19 -1.50
N HIS A 168 -9.98 -21.39 -0.57
CA HIS A 168 -11.39 -21.37 -0.21
C HIS A 168 -12.29 -20.80 -1.33
N LEU A 169 -11.76 -19.96 -2.24
CA LEU A 169 -12.47 -19.45 -3.40
C LEU A 169 -12.47 -20.42 -4.58
N THR A 170 -11.52 -21.35 -4.64
CA THR A 170 -11.30 -22.24 -5.79
C THR A 170 -11.88 -23.64 -5.62
N GLY A 171 -12.47 -23.94 -4.45
CA GLY A 171 -13.25 -25.16 -4.22
C GLY A 171 -12.47 -26.37 -3.70
N GLU A 172 -11.18 -26.24 -3.36
CA GLU A 172 -10.39 -27.33 -2.74
C GLU A 172 -10.65 -27.52 -1.23
N GLY A 173 -11.73 -26.93 -0.71
CA GLY A 173 -12.11 -26.95 0.70
C GLY A 173 -13.50 -27.54 1.01
N THR A 174 -14.18 -28.15 0.04
CA THR A 174 -15.43 -28.88 0.28
C THR A 174 -15.43 -30.22 -0.45
N SER A 175 -14.62 -31.16 0.02
CA SER A 175 -15.13 -32.53 0.14
C SER A 175 -16.24 -32.47 1.20
N GLY A 176 -17.49 -32.31 0.73
CA GLY A 176 -18.66 -32.49 1.59
C GLY A 176 -18.58 -33.85 2.28
N PRO A 177 -19.16 -34.01 3.48
CA PRO A 177 -19.15 -35.31 4.14
C PRO A 177 -19.91 -36.30 3.24
N GLU A 178 -19.17 -37.24 2.68
CA GLU A 178 -19.73 -38.51 2.21
C GLU A 178 -20.07 -39.34 3.46
N GLY A 179 -21.34 -39.77 3.56
CA GLY A 179 -21.86 -40.68 4.59
C GLY A 179 -23.00 -40.05 5.41
N GLU A 180 -24.18 -40.64 5.58
CA GLU A 180 -24.69 -41.99 5.33
C GLU A 180 -26.22 -41.92 5.14
N ALA A 181 -26.74 -42.92 4.43
CA ALA A 181 -28.16 -43.23 4.31
C ALA A 181 -28.73 -43.85 5.61
#